data_AF-A0A537IYB2-F1
#
_entry.id   AF-A0A537IYB2-F1
#
_cell.length_a   1.000
_cell.length_b   1.000
_cell.length_c   1.000
_cell.angle_alpha   90.00
_cell.angle_beta   90.00
_cell.angle_gamma   90.00
#
_symmetry.space_group_name_H-M   'P 1'
#
loop_
_entity.id
_entity.type
_entity.pdbx_description
1 polymer ?
#
loop_
_entity_poly.entity_id
_entity_poly.type
_entity_poly.pdbx_seq_one_letter_code
_entity_poly.pdbx_strand_id
1 'polypeptide(L)'
;MVEDLRRLGGEAGVIAGLALGWLLLGVLVVWPSAGLSFAAEFNPNKILPFVHRHEVMFWAVNILGGLLAAVMSIILYLAVGDRFTNDAPASARIGALFGVFGSFGFGAAALLRQFGMGPLSMLYSSNSVGAVHAFRGMSGVLSAAVAVGEIFTGIAALAFAGAMMSEKNYRSPGLVGLIAGAVLILATFVPAAFLDGLGLAGAAVWFAWTAWVMRVESGPAFIKWAAGSREGSRSARRAA
;
A
#
# COMPACT_ATOMS: atom_id res chain seq x y z
N MET A 1 7.45 25.93 2.29
CA MET A 1 8.30 24.72 2.36
C MET A 1 7.76 23.67 3.35
N VAL A 2 7.56 23.97 4.65
CA VAL A 2 6.97 23.02 5.63
C VAL A 2 5.48 22.74 5.34
N GLU A 3 4.73 23.77 4.93
CA GLU A 3 3.32 23.63 4.49
C GLU A 3 3.18 22.69 3.27
N ASP A 4 4.18 22.68 2.39
CA ASP A 4 4.14 21.92 1.13
C ASP A 4 4.27 20.43 1.37
N LEU A 5 5.16 20.01 2.28
CA LEU A 5 5.39 18.58 2.53
C LEU A 5 4.20 17.91 3.21
N ARG A 6 3.54 18.58 4.16
CA ARG A 6 2.33 18.05 4.83
C ARG A 6 1.18 17.86 3.84
N ARG A 7 1.01 18.83 2.94
CA ARG A 7 0.00 18.77 1.87
C ARG A 7 0.31 17.65 0.87
N LEU A 8 1.56 17.56 0.41
CA LEU A 8 2.02 16.48 -0.47
C LEU A 8 1.88 15.10 0.19
N GLY A 9 2.22 14.97 1.47
CA GLY A 9 2.06 13.74 2.25
C GLY A 9 0.61 13.34 2.41
N GLY A 10 -0.27 14.29 2.69
CA GLY A 10 -1.72 14.08 2.72
C GLY A 10 -2.27 13.63 1.37
N GLU A 11 -1.66 14.03 0.25
CA GLU A 11 -2.08 13.57 -1.07
C GLU A 11 -1.55 12.20 -1.44
N ALA A 12 -0.25 12.02 -1.28
CA ALA A 12 0.41 10.75 -1.53
C ALA A 12 -0.19 9.65 -0.65
N GLY A 13 -0.50 9.92 0.62
CA GLY A 13 -1.10 8.92 1.50
C GLY A 13 -2.52 8.50 1.11
N VAL A 14 -3.34 9.40 0.54
CA VAL A 14 -4.64 9.01 -0.04
C VAL A 14 -4.43 8.14 -1.27
N ILE A 15 -3.50 8.50 -2.16
CA ILE A 15 -3.18 7.68 -3.33
C ILE A 15 -2.65 6.31 -2.89
N ALA A 16 -1.78 6.26 -1.88
CA ALA A 16 -1.24 5.02 -1.32
C ALA A 16 -2.36 4.13 -0.76
N GLY A 17 -3.28 4.69 0.03
CA GLY A 17 -4.43 3.96 0.56
C GLY A 17 -5.35 3.42 -0.54
N LEU A 18 -5.63 4.22 -1.58
CA LEU A 18 -6.42 3.78 -2.73
C LEU A 18 -5.70 2.71 -3.55
N ALA A 19 -4.40 2.84 -3.75
CA ALA A 19 -3.58 1.85 -4.46
C ALA A 19 -3.53 0.52 -3.69
N LEU A 20 -3.38 0.54 -2.37
CA LEU A 20 -3.49 -0.68 -1.55
C LEU A 20 -4.90 -1.28 -1.60
N GLY A 21 -5.93 -0.44 -1.57
CA GLY A 21 -7.32 -0.88 -1.78
C GLY A 21 -7.51 -1.55 -3.14
N TRP A 22 -6.92 -0.99 -4.20
CA TRP A 22 -6.92 -1.59 -5.54
C TRP A 22 -6.15 -2.91 -5.58
N LEU A 23 -5.01 -3.03 -4.91
CA LEU A 23 -4.27 -4.28 -4.80
C LEU A 23 -5.13 -5.37 -4.15
N LEU A 24 -5.79 -5.05 -3.03
CA LEU A 24 -6.70 -5.96 -2.34
C LEU A 24 -7.87 -6.38 -3.23
N LEU A 25 -8.54 -5.43 -3.87
CA LEU A 25 -9.63 -5.72 -4.82
C LEU A 25 -9.14 -6.55 -6.00
N GLY A 26 -7.94 -6.27 -6.49
CA GLY A 26 -7.29 -7.00 -7.57
C GLY A 26 -7.11 -8.48 -7.23
N VAL A 27 -6.56 -8.74 -6.05
CA VAL A 27 -6.25 -10.08 -5.55
C VAL A 27 -7.52 -10.85 -5.12
N LEU A 28 -8.49 -10.17 -4.50
CA LEU A 28 -9.67 -10.82 -3.92
C LEU A 28 -10.89 -10.90 -4.85
N VAL A 29 -10.95 -10.04 -5.87
CA VAL A 29 -12.11 -9.93 -6.75
C VAL A 29 -11.71 -10.04 -8.21
N VAL A 30 -10.77 -9.22 -8.68
CA VAL A 30 -10.44 -9.15 -10.12
C VAL A 30 -9.82 -10.45 -10.62
N TRP A 31 -8.76 -10.97 -10.00
CA TRP A 31 -8.15 -12.23 -10.42
C TRP A 31 -9.07 -13.45 -10.22
N PRO A 32 -9.80 -13.59 -9.10
CA PRO A 32 -10.78 -14.66 -8.95
C PRO A 32 -11.89 -14.62 -10.00
N SER A 33 -12.37 -13.43 -10.40
CA SER A 33 -13.36 -13.30 -11.47
C SER A 33 -12.85 -13.78 -12.83
N ALA A 34 -11.52 -13.78 -13.02
CA ALA A 34 -10.84 -14.31 -14.22
C ALA A 34 -10.35 -15.76 -14.04
N GLY A 35 -10.76 -16.45 -12.97
CA GLY A 35 -10.47 -17.88 -12.76
C GLY A 35 -9.20 -18.20 -11.95
N LEU A 36 -8.54 -17.19 -11.37
CA LEU A 36 -7.41 -17.39 -10.46
C LEU A 36 -7.83 -17.08 -9.01
N SER A 37 -8.15 -18.11 -8.23
CA SER A 37 -8.46 -17.94 -6.81
C SER A 37 -7.22 -17.51 -6.01
N PHE A 38 -7.44 -16.88 -4.86
CA PHE A 38 -6.37 -16.46 -3.95
C PHE A 38 -5.38 -17.58 -3.63
N ALA A 39 -5.87 -18.78 -3.29
CA ALA A 39 -5.00 -19.93 -3.01
C ALA A 39 -4.23 -20.43 -4.25
N ALA A 40 -4.79 -20.25 -5.45
CA ALA A 40 -4.15 -20.67 -6.69
C ALA A 40 -2.98 -19.76 -7.10
N GLU A 41 -2.86 -18.57 -6.50
CA GLU A 41 -1.74 -17.66 -6.70
C GLU A 41 -0.38 -18.29 -6.34
N PHE A 42 -0.37 -19.12 -5.30
CA PHE A 42 0.84 -19.80 -4.82
C PHE A 42 1.16 -21.08 -5.59
N ASN A 43 0.31 -21.46 -6.54
CA ASN A 43 0.50 -22.64 -7.37
C ASN A 43 1.07 -22.25 -8.75
N PRO A 44 2.33 -22.59 -9.08
CA PRO A 44 2.95 -22.22 -10.35
C PRO A 44 2.17 -22.74 -11.57
N ASN A 45 1.51 -23.90 -11.44
CA ASN A 45 0.73 -24.49 -12.53
C ASN A 45 -0.59 -23.76 -12.81
N LYS A 46 -0.96 -22.80 -11.94
CA LYS A 46 -2.16 -21.96 -12.08
C LYS A 46 -1.79 -20.52 -12.39
N ILE A 47 -0.87 -19.93 -11.63
CA ILE A 47 -0.50 -18.52 -11.81
C ILE A 47 0.30 -18.27 -13.09
N LEU A 48 1.23 -19.15 -13.48
CA LEU A 48 2.07 -18.90 -14.66
C LEU A 48 1.23 -18.89 -15.96
N PRO A 49 0.33 -19.86 -16.21
CA PRO A 49 -0.58 -19.77 -17.35
C PRO A 49 -1.54 -18.58 -17.27
N PHE A 50 -1.98 -18.19 -16.07
CA PHE A 50 -2.84 -17.03 -15.87
C PHE A 50 -2.14 -15.73 -16.27
N VAL A 51 -0.91 -15.50 -15.78
CA VAL A 51 -0.11 -14.32 -16.11
C VAL A 51 0.11 -14.23 -17.61
N HIS A 52 0.40 -15.35 -18.28
CA HIS A 52 0.58 -15.37 -19.72
C HIS A 52 -0.68 -14.94 -20.49
N ARG A 53 -1.87 -15.35 -20.03
CA ARG A 53 -3.15 -15.02 -20.68
C ARG A 53 -3.69 -13.63 -20.31
N HIS A 54 -3.35 -13.14 -19.13
CA HIS A 54 -3.93 -11.94 -18.54
C HIS A 54 -2.86 -10.92 -18.12
N GLU A 55 -1.79 -10.78 -18.91
CA GLU A 55 -0.62 -9.96 -18.59
C GLU A 55 -0.99 -8.52 -18.20
N VAL A 56 -1.90 -7.89 -18.96
CA VAL A 56 -2.36 -6.52 -18.69
C VAL A 56 -3.10 -6.42 -17.35
N MET A 57 -3.93 -7.42 -17.02
CA MET A 57 -4.65 -7.46 -15.75
C MET A 57 -3.69 -7.69 -14.58
N PHE A 58 -2.69 -8.56 -14.76
CA PHE A 58 -1.66 -8.81 -13.76
C PHE A 58 -0.84 -7.55 -13.50
N TRP A 59 -0.39 -6.87 -14.56
CA TRP A 59 0.29 -5.58 -14.47
C TRP A 59 -0.57 -4.52 -13.78
N ALA A 60 -1.84 -4.40 -14.16
CA ALA A 60 -2.73 -3.38 -13.61
C ALA A 60 -2.94 -3.55 -12.11
N VAL A 61 -3.13 -4.78 -11.63
CA VAL A 61 -3.27 -5.05 -10.19
C VAL A 61 -1.94 -4.82 -9.45
N ASN A 62 -0.84 -5.35 -9.98
CA ASN A 62 0.43 -5.35 -9.28
C ASN A 62 1.16 -3.99 -9.29
N ILE A 63 1.17 -3.29 -10.42
CA ILE A 63 1.87 -2.01 -10.56
C ILE A 63 1.03 -0.84 -10.03
N LEU A 64 -0.24 -0.74 -10.42
CA LEU A 64 -1.09 0.35 -9.93
C LEU A 64 -1.46 0.16 -8.45
N GLY A 65 -1.45 -1.08 -7.97
CA GLY A 65 -1.67 -1.39 -6.57
C GLY A 65 -0.38 -1.35 -5.75
N GLY A 66 0.45 -2.38 -5.90
CA GLY A 66 1.64 -2.59 -5.07
C GLY A 66 2.72 -1.54 -5.24
N LEU A 67 3.16 -1.29 -6.48
CA LEU A 67 4.28 -0.36 -6.72
C LEU A 67 3.88 1.10 -6.45
N LEU A 68 2.72 1.52 -6.91
CA LEU A 68 2.24 2.88 -6.66
C LEU A 68 2.04 3.13 -5.17
N ALA A 69 1.47 2.18 -4.43
CA ALA A 69 1.35 2.28 -2.97
C ALA A 69 2.72 2.42 -2.28
N ALA A 70 3.70 1.60 -2.68
CA ALA A 70 5.06 1.65 -2.17
C ALA A 70 5.69 3.04 -2.38
N VAL A 71 5.62 3.60 -3.59
CA VAL A 71 6.22 4.91 -3.89
C VAL A 71 5.51 6.05 -3.15
N MET A 72 4.17 6.03 -3.12
CA MET A 72 3.40 7.09 -2.48
C MET A 72 3.50 7.05 -0.94
N SER A 73 3.62 5.86 -0.34
CA SER A 73 3.80 5.73 1.11
C SER A 73 5.11 6.34 1.60
N ILE A 74 6.19 6.36 0.80
CA ILE A 74 7.44 7.06 1.14
C ILE A 74 7.16 8.53 1.48
N ILE A 75 6.40 9.22 0.63
CA ILE A 75 6.08 10.64 0.80
C ILE A 75 5.22 10.84 2.06
N LEU A 76 4.24 9.96 2.27
CA LEU A 76 3.42 9.98 3.49
C LEU A 76 4.29 9.83 4.74
N TYR A 77 5.19 8.84 4.79
CA TYR A 77 6.04 8.60 5.95
C TYR A 77 6.97 9.76 6.26
N LEU A 78 7.58 10.36 5.24
CA LEU A 78 8.42 11.54 5.40
C LEU A 78 7.61 12.73 5.92
N ALA A 79 6.39 12.93 5.42
CA ALA A 79 5.53 14.02 5.85
C ALA A 79 4.98 13.84 7.28
N VAL A 80 4.64 12.61 7.68
CA VAL A 80 4.27 12.29 9.07
C VAL A 80 5.48 12.47 9.99
N GLY A 81 6.66 12.03 9.56
CA GLY A 81 7.92 12.26 10.26
C GLY A 81 8.16 13.75 10.50
N ASP A 82 8.10 14.55 9.45
CA ASP A 82 8.25 16.02 9.55
C ASP A 82 7.21 16.62 10.50
N ARG A 83 5.93 16.20 10.39
CA ARG A 83 4.84 16.71 11.25
C ARG A 83 5.12 16.53 12.73
N PHE A 84 5.63 15.38 13.13
CA PHE A 84 5.86 15.03 14.54
C PHE A 84 7.30 15.22 15.00
N THR A 85 8.19 15.80 14.18
CA THR A 85 9.62 15.92 14.53
C THR A 85 9.86 16.79 15.76
N ASN A 86 9.04 17.82 15.98
CA ASN A 86 9.16 18.69 17.15
C ASN A 86 8.46 18.12 18.40
N ASP A 87 7.39 17.35 18.21
CA ASP A 87 6.54 16.84 19.30
C ASP A 87 7.07 15.51 19.86
N ALA A 88 7.56 14.62 18.99
CA ALA A 88 8.06 13.29 19.33
C ALA A 88 9.25 12.89 18.43
N PRO A 89 10.43 13.51 18.61
CA PRO A 89 11.55 13.43 17.67
C PRO A 89 12.06 12.01 17.41
N ALA A 90 12.14 11.17 18.46
CA ALA A 90 12.59 9.79 18.31
C ALA A 90 11.60 8.97 17.48
N SER A 91 10.32 9.00 17.86
CA SER A 91 9.24 8.31 17.17
C SER A 91 9.09 8.76 15.71
N ALA A 92 9.21 10.06 15.45
CA ALA A 92 9.14 10.62 14.11
C ALA A 92 10.29 10.13 13.20
N ARG A 93 11.52 10.11 13.72
CA ARG A 93 12.70 9.64 12.98
C ARG A 93 12.66 8.14 12.71
N ILE A 94 12.31 7.35 13.73
CA ILE A 94 12.15 5.89 13.60
C ILE A 94 11.04 5.61 12.60
N GLY A 95 9.88 6.23 12.78
CA GLY A 95 8.72 6.08 11.90
C GLY A 95 9.06 6.36 10.44
N ALA A 96 9.72 7.49 10.16
CA ALA A 96 10.07 7.87 8.79
C ALA A 96 11.10 6.90 8.19
N LEU A 97 12.17 6.59 8.92
CA LEU A 97 13.24 5.71 8.45
C LEU A 97 12.71 4.30 8.12
N PHE A 98 12.03 3.69 9.07
CA PHE A 98 11.47 2.35 8.90
C PHE A 98 10.33 2.34 7.89
N GLY A 99 9.52 3.40 7.81
CA GLY A 99 8.48 3.51 6.79
C GLY A 99 9.07 3.49 5.39
N VAL A 100 10.14 4.26 5.15
CA VAL A 100 10.85 4.27 3.87
C VAL A 100 11.44 2.89 3.53
N PHE A 101 12.08 2.20 4.49
CA PHE A 101 12.57 0.84 4.25
C PHE A 101 11.44 -0.15 3.96
N GLY A 102 10.32 -0.04 4.66
CA GLY A 102 9.12 -0.85 4.41
C GLY A 102 8.58 -0.62 3.00
N SER A 103 8.46 0.64 2.58
CA SER A 103 8.08 0.99 1.21
C SER A 103 9.04 0.41 0.17
N PHE A 104 10.34 0.43 0.41
CA PHE A 104 11.31 -0.21 -0.50
C PHE A 104 11.13 -1.74 -0.54
N GLY A 105 10.86 -2.39 0.59
CA GLY A 105 10.55 -3.83 0.64
C GLY A 105 9.34 -4.18 -0.24
N PHE A 106 8.23 -3.45 -0.06
CA PHE A 106 7.03 -3.64 -0.88
C PHE A 106 7.23 -3.28 -2.36
N GLY A 107 7.98 -2.21 -2.64
CA GLY A 107 8.34 -1.82 -4.01
C GLY A 107 9.18 -2.90 -4.70
N ALA A 108 10.18 -3.45 -4.01
CA ALA A 108 10.99 -4.55 -4.50
C ALA A 108 10.14 -5.80 -4.74
N ALA A 109 9.22 -6.14 -3.82
CA ALA A 109 8.29 -7.24 -4.00
C ALA A 109 7.40 -7.06 -5.25
N ALA A 110 6.82 -5.87 -5.44
CA ALA A 110 6.00 -5.57 -6.61
C ALA A 110 6.80 -5.68 -7.92
N LEU A 111 8.04 -5.19 -7.95
CA LEU A 111 8.93 -5.27 -9.11
C LEU A 111 9.38 -6.70 -9.39
N LEU A 112 9.81 -7.45 -8.38
CA LEU A 112 10.18 -8.87 -8.51
C LEU A 112 9.00 -9.68 -9.04
N ARG A 113 7.81 -9.42 -8.51
CA ARG A 113 6.58 -10.06 -8.99
C ARG A 113 6.26 -9.68 -10.43
N GLN A 114 6.40 -8.41 -10.81
CA GLN A 114 6.11 -7.96 -12.18
C GLN A 114 7.10 -8.56 -13.18
N PHE A 115 8.39 -8.37 -12.93
CA PHE A 115 9.46 -8.68 -13.87
C PHE A 115 9.93 -10.13 -13.80
N GLY A 116 9.69 -10.82 -12.69
CA GLY A 116 9.97 -12.25 -12.57
C GLY A 116 8.88 -13.12 -13.21
N MET A 117 7.61 -12.74 -13.10
CA MET A 117 6.49 -13.58 -13.57
C MET A 117 6.37 -13.65 -15.09
N GLY A 118 6.68 -12.58 -15.83
CA GLY A 118 6.63 -12.57 -17.29
C GLY A 118 7.54 -13.64 -17.92
N PRO A 119 8.86 -13.60 -17.67
CA PRO A 119 9.80 -14.62 -18.14
C PRO A 119 9.44 -16.04 -17.69
N LEU A 120 8.99 -16.22 -16.44
CA LEU A 120 8.59 -17.54 -15.95
C LEU A 120 7.33 -18.06 -16.65
N SER A 121 6.38 -17.18 -16.96
CA SER A 121 5.17 -17.55 -17.68
C SER A 121 5.48 -18.00 -19.11
N MET A 122 6.43 -17.35 -19.77
CA MET A 122 6.94 -17.76 -21.08
C MET A 122 7.69 -19.09 -21.00
N LEU A 123 8.60 -19.23 -20.02
CA LEU A 123 9.37 -20.47 -19.81
C LEU A 123 8.46 -21.66 -19.52
N TYR A 124 7.33 -21.45 -18.85
CA TYR A 124 6.39 -22.53 -18.54
C TYR A 124 5.83 -23.21 -19.80
N SER A 125 5.72 -22.49 -20.92
CA SER A 125 5.23 -23.04 -22.19
C SER A 125 6.24 -23.97 -22.88
N SER A 126 7.54 -23.80 -22.63
CA SER A 126 8.62 -24.57 -23.26
C SER A 126 9.29 -25.57 -22.31
N ASN A 127 9.32 -25.28 -21.01
CA ASN A 127 9.87 -26.13 -19.95
C ASN A 127 9.15 -25.89 -18.62
N SER A 128 8.01 -26.56 -18.44
CA SER A 128 7.17 -26.42 -17.25
C SER A 128 7.88 -26.80 -15.95
N VAL A 129 8.69 -27.85 -15.96
CA VAL A 129 9.46 -28.29 -14.77
C VAL A 129 10.47 -27.22 -14.35
N GLY A 130 11.25 -26.71 -15.30
CA GLY A 130 12.21 -25.63 -15.06
C GLY A 130 11.53 -24.35 -14.54
N ALA A 131 10.41 -23.96 -15.14
CA ALA A 131 9.62 -22.82 -14.69
C ALA A 131 9.07 -22.98 -13.27
N VAL A 132 8.60 -24.17 -12.88
CA VAL A 132 8.14 -24.46 -11.52
C VAL A 132 9.27 -24.33 -10.49
N HIS A 133 10.46 -24.85 -10.80
CA HIS A 133 11.62 -24.71 -9.89
C HIS A 133 12.06 -23.26 -9.75
N ALA A 134 12.17 -22.53 -10.87
CA ALA A 134 12.54 -21.12 -10.87
C ALA A 134 11.47 -20.25 -10.16
N PHE A 135 10.20 -20.58 -10.33
CA PHE A 135 9.10 -19.95 -9.59
C PHE A 135 9.27 -20.12 -8.08
N ARG A 136 9.53 -21.33 -7.59
CA ARG A 136 9.72 -21.56 -6.13
C ARG A 136 10.90 -20.75 -5.57
N GLY A 137 12.00 -20.66 -6.31
CA GLY A 137 13.14 -19.82 -5.93
C GLY A 137 12.76 -18.34 -5.86
N MET A 138 12.09 -17.83 -6.89
CA MET A 138 11.58 -16.46 -6.93
C MET A 138 10.56 -16.19 -5.82
N SER A 139 9.66 -17.13 -5.52
CA SER A 139 8.68 -17.01 -4.44
C SER A 139 9.37 -16.81 -3.09
N GLY A 140 10.48 -17.50 -2.82
CA GLY A 140 11.25 -17.28 -1.59
C GLY A 140 11.81 -15.86 -1.48
N VAL A 141 12.37 -15.33 -2.57
CA VAL A 141 12.88 -13.94 -2.61
C VAL A 141 11.74 -12.93 -2.49
N LEU A 142 10.62 -13.18 -3.17
CA LEU A 142 9.42 -12.35 -3.09
C LEU A 142 8.87 -12.31 -1.66
N SER A 143 8.74 -13.46 -0.99
CA SER A 143 8.31 -13.56 0.39
C SER A 143 9.26 -12.81 1.34
N ALA A 144 10.57 -12.89 1.12
CA ALA A 144 11.53 -12.13 1.91
C ALA A 144 11.38 -10.61 1.73
N ALA A 145 11.13 -10.14 0.50
CA ALA A 145 10.89 -8.72 0.23
C ALA A 145 9.58 -8.22 0.87
N VAL A 146 8.51 -9.04 0.82
CA VAL A 146 7.24 -8.75 1.51
C VAL A 146 7.45 -8.70 3.02
N ALA A 147 8.14 -9.68 3.61
CA ALA A 147 8.47 -9.72 5.04
C ALA A 147 9.23 -8.47 5.51
N VAL A 148 10.23 -8.03 4.73
CA VAL A 148 10.94 -6.77 4.98
C VAL A 148 9.98 -5.58 4.94
N GLY A 149 9.10 -5.56 3.93
CA GLY A 149 8.07 -4.54 3.78
C GLY A 149 7.15 -4.46 5.00
N GLU A 150 6.59 -5.59 5.43
CA GLU A 150 5.68 -5.71 6.55
C GLU A 150 6.31 -5.34 7.88
N ILE A 151 7.48 -5.91 8.23
CA ILE A 151 8.15 -5.62 9.50
C ILE A 151 8.42 -4.13 9.63
N PHE A 152 9.04 -3.52 8.62
CA PHE A 152 9.47 -2.13 8.73
C PHE A 152 8.29 -1.15 8.64
N THR A 153 7.29 -1.45 7.82
CA THR A 153 6.01 -0.70 7.81
C THR A 153 5.30 -0.81 9.16
N GLY A 154 5.32 -1.99 9.79
CA GLY A 154 4.73 -2.22 11.09
C GLY A 154 5.45 -1.47 12.21
N ILE A 155 6.78 -1.51 12.25
CA ILE A 155 7.60 -0.71 13.17
C ILE A 155 7.32 0.78 12.98
N ALA A 156 7.21 1.24 11.73
CA ALA A 156 6.88 2.62 11.43
C ALA A 156 5.51 3.02 11.97
N ALA A 157 4.50 2.18 11.77
CA ALA A 157 3.15 2.41 12.26
C ALA A 157 3.07 2.48 13.78
N LEU A 158 3.77 1.58 14.49
CA LEU A 158 3.87 1.61 15.95
C LEU A 158 4.58 2.87 16.45
N ALA A 159 5.70 3.25 15.82
CA ALA A 159 6.44 4.46 16.20
C ALA A 159 5.58 5.72 16.02
N PHE A 160 4.94 5.86 14.85
CA PHE A 160 4.04 6.98 14.59
C PHE A 160 2.80 6.97 15.48
N ALA A 161 2.23 5.81 15.78
CA ALA A 161 1.11 5.71 16.72
C ALA A 161 1.47 6.31 18.08
N GLY A 162 2.67 6.03 18.60
CA GLY A 162 3.14 6.63 19.85
C GLY A 162 3.13 8.17 19.83
N ALA A 163 3.55 8.77 18.71
CA ALA A 163 3.52 10.22 18.53
C ALA A 163 2.10 10.77 18.30
N MET A 164 1.27 10.05 17.54
CA MET A 164 -0.09 10.47 17.18
C MET A 164 -1.06 10.45 18.35
N MET A 165 -0.82 9.60 19.35
CA MET A 165 -1.74 9.41 20.48
C MET A 165 -1.81 10.61 21.43
N SER A 166 -0.79 11.47 21.45
CA SER A 166 -0.81 12.72 22.23
C SER A 166 -1.63 13.82 21.55
N GLU A 167 -1.92 13.70 20.25
CA GLU A 167 -2.60 14.72 19.47
C GLU A 167 -4.07 14.37 19.21
N LYS A 168 -4.98 15.29 19.57
CA LYS A 168 -6.43 15.02 19.54
C LYS A 168 -6.92 14.61 18.15
N ASN A 169 -6.43 15.26 17.11
CA ASN A 169 -6.84 14.99 15.72
C ASN A 169 -6.19 13.72 15.15
N TYR A 170 -5.06 13.30 15.70
CA TYR A 170 -4.31 12.13 15.23
C TYR A 170 -4.51 10.88 16.10
N ARG A 171 -5.23 10.97 17.21
CA ARG A 171 -5.45 9.83 18.10
C ARG A 171 -6.15 8.66 17.40
N SER A 172 -7.14 8.91 16.54
CA SER A 172 -7.81 7.85 15.78
C SER A 172 -6.90 7.18 14.73
N PRO A 173 -6.17 7.88 13.84
CA PRO A 173 -5.18 7.22 12.99
C PRO A 173 -4.07 6.54 13.80
N GLY A 174 -3.69 7.08 14.95
CA GLY A 174 -2.71 6.46 15.85
C GLY A 174 -3.18 5.08 16.35
N LEU A 175 -4.43 4.95 16.78
CA LEU A 175 -5.00 3.65 17.18
C LEU A 175 -5.04 2.64 16.01
N VAL A 176 -5.44 3.10 14.83
CA VAL A 176 -5.46 2.25 13.63
C VAL A 176 -4.03 1.80 13.28
N GLY A 177 -3.06 2.73 13.31
CA GLY A 177 -1.65 2.44 13.08
C GLY A 177 -1.06 1.47 14.10
N LEU A 178 -1.49 1.54 15.36
CA LEU A 178 -1.08 0.60 16.39
C LEU A 178 -1.53 -0.82 16.07
N ILE A 179 -2.80 -1.00 15.74
CA ILE A 179 -3.38 -2.31 15.41
C ILE A 179 -2.77 -2.84 14.11
N ALA A 180 -2.78 -2.03 13.04
CA ALA A 180 -2.24 -2.43 11.75
C ALA A 180 -0.75 -2.77 11.84
N GLY A 181 0.04 -1.99 12.58
CA GLY A 181 1.46 -2.23 12.77
C GLY A 181 1.77 -3.53 13.50
N ALA A 182 1.00 -3.84 14.55
CA ALA A 182 1.12 -5.12 15.24
C ALA A 182 0.76 -6.30 14.32
N VAL A 183 -0.33 -6.19 13.55
CA VAL A 183 -0.75 -7.24 12.61
C VAL A 183 0.30 -7.48 11.53
N LEU A 184 0.89 -6.42 10.95
CA LEU A 184 1.94 -6.55 9.94
C LEU A 184 3.18 -7.29 10.47
N ILE A 185 3.65 -6.93 11.67
CA ILE A 185 4.79 -7.63 12.28
C ILE A 185 4.46 -9.10 12.54
N LEU A 186 3.25 -9.39 13.02
CA LEU A 186 2.81 -10.77 13.28
C LEU A 186 2.68 -11.58 11.99
N ALA A 187 2.16 -10.98 10.91
CA ALA A 187 2.01 -11.62 9.60
C ALA A 187 3.34 -12.16 9.06
N THR A 188 4.44 -11.44 9.31
CA THR A 188 5.77 -11.87 8.89
C THR A 188 6.27 -13.16 9.57
N PHE A 189 5.88 -13.42 10.82
CA PHE A 189 6.33 -14.61 11.55
C PHE A 189 5.31 -15.74 11.55
N VAL A 190 4.04 -15.42 11.34
CA VAL A 190 2.94 -16.38 11.29
C VAL A 190 2.34 -16.32 9.90
N PRO A 191 2.83 -17.14 8.95
CA PRO A 191 2.35 -17.14 7.58
C PRO A 191 0.91 -17.65 7.54
N ALA A 192 -0.02 -16.70 7.59
CA ALA A 192 -1.42 -16.92 7.45
C ALA A 192 -1.94 -15.91 6.44
N ALA A 193 -2.38 -16.37 5.29
CA ALA A 193 -3.00 -15.56 4.24
C ALA A 193 -4.02 -14.53 4.76
N PHE A 194 -4.72 -14.90 5.83
CA PHE A 194 -5.64 -14.03 6.53
C PHE A 194 -4.96 -12.84 7.23
N LEU A 195 -3.84 -13.06 7.91
CA LEU A 195 -3.05 -12.00 8.57
C LEU A 195 -2.41 -11.07 7.55
N ASP A 196 -1.87 -11.59 6.44
CA ASP A 196 -1.30 -10.77 5.37
C ASP A 196 -2.38 -9.84 4.78
N GLY A 197 -3.57 -10.39 4.49
CA GLY A 197 -4.71 -9.64 3.99
C GLY A 197 -5.21 -8.58 4.99
N LEU A 198 -5.31 -8.94 6.27
CA LEU A 198 -5.69 -8.00 7.33
C LEU A 198 -4.63 -6.90 7.54
N GLY A 199 -3.35 -7.23 7.49
CA GLY A 199 -2.25 -6.28 7.62
C GLY A 199 -2.27 -5.27 6.48
N LEU A 200 -2.43 -5.74 5.25
CA LEU A 200 -2.52 -4.89 4.06
C LEU A 200 -3.78 -3.99 4.10
N ALA A 201 -4.93 -4.53 4.50
CA ALA A 201 -6.16 -3.76 4.66
C ALA A 201 -6.03 -2.71 5.77
N GLY A 202 -5.43 -3.10 6.91
CA GLY A 202 -5.14 -2.21 8.02
C GLY A 202 -4.20 -1.07 7.60
N ALA A 203 -3.15 -1.37 6.85
CA ALA A 203 -2.23 -0.37 6.28
C ALA A 203 -2.95 0.57 5.31
N ALA A 204 -3.82 0.06 4.44
CA ALA A 204 -4.60 0.87 3.51
C ALA A 204 -5.49 1.89 4.25
N VAL A 205 -6.22 1.41 5.27
CA VAL A 205 -7.07 2.26 6.11
C VAL A 205 -6.22 3.26 6.87
N TRP A 206 -5.11 2.82 7.47
CA TRP A 206 -4.21 3.69 8.23
C TRP A 206 -3.62 4.81 7.36
N PHE A 207 -3.12 4.48 6.17
CA PHE A 207 -2.59 5.46 5.23
C PHE A 207 -3.66 6.46 4.79
N ALA A 208 -4.81 5.98 4.34
CA ALA A 208 -5.89 6.86 3.88
C ALA A 208 -6.39 7.78 5.00
N TRP A 209 -6.54 7.25 6.22
CA TRP A 209 -7.02 8.02 7.37
C TRP A 209 -6.00 9.05 7.86
N THR A 210 -4.74 8.65 8.00
CA THR A 210 -3.65 9.57 8.38
C THR A 210 -3.53 10.70 7.35
N ALA A 211 -3.55 10.35 6.06
CA ALA A 211 -3.46 11.30 4.98
C ALA A 211 -4.66 12.26 4.92
N TRP A 212 -5.86 11.76 5.22
CA TRP A 212 -7.05 12.59 5.34
C TRP A 212 -6.92 13.61 6.46
N VAL A 213 -6.50 13.20 7.66
CA VAL A 213 -6.28 14.11 8.79
C VAL A 213 -5.22 15.17 8.44
N MET A 214 -4.12 14.78 7.80
CA MET A 214 -3.08 15.71 7.35
C MET A 214 -3.60 16.72 6.31
N ARG A 215 -4.46 16.30 5.39
CA ARG A 215 -5.11 17.20 4.41
C ARG A 215 -6.02 18.22 5.11
N VAL A 216 -6.81 17.79 6.09
CA VAL A 216 -7.68 18.68 6.85
C VAL A 216 -6.86 19.71 7.64
N GLU A 217 -5.69 19.32 8.15
CA GLU A 217 -4.79 20.23 8.88
C GLU A 217 -4.04 21.22 7.95
N SER A 218 -3.68 20.83 6.73
CA SER A 218 -2.80 21.61 5.83
C SER A 218 -3.52 22.54 4.83
N GLY A 219 -4.86 22.65 4.89
CA GLY A 219 -5.63 23.56 4.05
C GLY A 219 -5.98 23.00 2.65
N PRO A 220 -6.37 23.84 1.67
CA PRO A 220 -6.98 23.37 0.42
C PRO A 220 -6.06 22.42 -0.36
N ALA A 221 -6.59 21.33 -0.91
CA ALA A 221 -5.81 20.31 -1.62
C ALA A 221 -5.01 20.88 -2.82
N PHE A 222 -3.83 20.32 -3.11
CA PHE A 222 -3.02 20.62 -4.30
C PHE A 222 -3.70 20.04 -5.54
N ILE A 223 -4.23 18.82 -5.43
CA ILE A 223 -5.15 18.22 -6.38
C ILE A 223 -6.58 18.68 -6.04
N LYS A 224 -7.09 19.64 -6.83
CA LYS A 224 -8.52 19.94 -6.85
C LYS A 224 -9.26 18.78 -7.50
N TRP A 225 -9.70 17.81 -6.70
CA TRP A 225 -10.68 16.83 -7.14
C TRP A 225 -11.95 17.61 -7.47
N ALA A 226 -12.20 17.82 -8.76
CA ALA A 226 -13.41 18.45 -9.23
C ALA A 226 -14.60 17.51 -9.00
N ALA A 227 -15.03 17.37 -7.74
CA ALA A 227 -16.42 17.10 -7.45
C ALA A 227 -17.16 18.37 -7.87
N GLY A 228 -17.86 18.30 -9.00
CA GLY A 228 -18.49 19.43 -9.66
C GLY A 228 -19.16 20.36 -8.66
N SER A 229 -18.85 21.65 -8.79
CA SER A 229 -19.51 22.73 -8.09
C SER A 229 -21.02 22.55 -8.20
N ARG A 230 -21.67 22.07 -7.12
CA ARG A 230 -23.11 22.23 -6.91
C ARG A 230 -23.45 23.66 -6.48
N GLU A 231 -22.68 24.64 -6.95
CA GLU A 231 -22.97 26.07 -6.87
C GLU A 231 -23.32 26.52 -8.29
N GLY A 232 -24.59 26.34 -8.66
CA GLY A 232 -25.05 26.78 -9.98
C GLY A 232 -26.55 26.65 -10.24
N SER A 233 -27.32 25.91 -9.43
CA SER A 233 -28.74 25.68 -9.75
C SER A 233 -29.77 26.27 -8.78
N ARG A 234 -29.36 26.97 -7.71
CA ARG A 234 -30.31 27.59 -6.77
C ARG A 234 -30.47 29.11 -6.91
N SER A 235 -29.48 29.81 -7.48
CA SER A 235 -29.56 31.26 -7.73
C SER A 235 -30.25 31.62 -9.06
N ALA A 236 -30.32 30.70 -10.03
CA ALA A 236 -30.97 30.96 -11.32
C ALA A 236 -32.50 30.80 -11.35
N ARG A 237 -33.14 30.28 -10.28
CA ARG A 237 -34.60 30.14 -10.18
C ARG A 237 -35.33 31.28 -9.46
N ARG A 238 -34.61 32.37 -9.11
CA ARG A 238 -35.23 33.59 -8.57
C ARG A 238 -35.20 34.77 -9.54
N ALA A 239 -34.80 34.54 -10.79
CA ALA A 239 -34.72 35.55 -11.84
C ALA A 239 -35.44 35.11 -13.13
N ALA A 240 -36.46 34.27 -13.01
CA ALA A 240 -37.40 33.93 -14.08
C ALA A 240 -38.83 34.07 -13.57
#